data_AF-A0A9R1PL99-F1
#
_entry.id   AF-A0A9R1PL99-F1
#
_cell.length_a   1.000
_cell.length_b   1.000
_cell.length_c   1.000
_cell.angle_alpha   90.00
_cell.angle_beta   90.00
_cell.angle_gamma   90.00
#
_symmetry.space_group_name_H-M   'P 1'
#
loop_
_entity.id
_entity.type
_entity.pdbx_description
1 polymer ?
#
loop_
_entity_poly.entity_id
_entity_poly.type
_entity_poly.pdbx_seq_one_letter_code
_entity_poly.pdbx_strand_id
1 'polypeptide(L)'
;MCHAALHLQVLSRRTITSEDTVSAILMNITRKCRSGLSSDELLALENRDRKESEELSKATYLEVNNSISLPGRQSGSAEWRAARSELGQADSLSCSSCPIRRCVDAHVSKIHDALSAILSHFCDNNIPNERIIEVIVTLRSLMQNLKDANFKSRRVALDQKSQQIFEILPSAERLLSAISLKAELHTVRDPSVATDGNLIHTSLALPVALDAVDEILSNYKSGIFYTKGHQFPRGNRLCSGSVLASSEQLPIGIVCVAN
;
A
#
# COMPACT_ATOMS: atom_id res chain seq x y z
N MET A 1 34.84 -0.28 -7.50
CA MET A 1 35.09 1.02 -6.82
C MET A 1 34.14 1.39 -5.66
N CYS A 2 33.00 0.70 -5.45
CA CYS A 2 31.98 1.25 -4.55
C CYS A 2 32.12 0.89 -3.05
N HIS A 3 32.68 -0.25 -2.64
CA HIS A 3 32.53 -0.68 -1.24
C HIS A 3 33.41 0.07 -0.22
N ALA A 4 34.71 0.28 -0.49
CA ALA A 4 35.59 0.99 0.44
C ALA A 4 35.27 2.49 0.53
N ALA A 5 34.88 3.11 -0.59
CA ALA A 5 34.49 4.53 -0.66
C ALA A 5 33.18 4.83 0.11
N LEU A 6 32.28 3.84 0.23
CA LEU A 6 31.01 4.01 0.95
C LEU A 6 31.18 3.96 2.48
N HIS A 7 32.16 3.23 3.03
CA HIS A 7 32.31 3.12 4.48
C HIS A 7 32.67 4.47 5.14
N LEU A 8 33.65 5.19 4.59
CA LEU A 8 34.03 6.52 5.08
C LEU A 8 32.90 7.55 4.92
N GLN A 9 32.13 7.47 3.83
CA GLN A 9 30.95 8.32 3.63
C GLN A 9 29.78 7.99 4.56
N VAL A 10 29.62 6.72 4.93
CA VAL A 10 28.62 6.31 5.93
C VAL A 10 29.05 6.82 7.31
N LEU A 11 30.32 6.65 7.69
CA LEU A 11 30.85 7.16 8.95
C LEU A 11 30.69 8.67 9.08
N SER A 12 30.92 9.44 8.01
CA SER A 12 30.78 10.92 8.05
C SER A 12 29.33 11.39 8.27
N ARG A 13 28.34 10.54 8.00
CA ARG A 13 26.91 10.83 8.20
C ARG A 13 26.37 10.31 9.53
N ARG A 14 27.12 9.49 10.27
CA ARG A 14 26.73 8.97 11.59
C ARG A 14 27.04 10.00 12.68
N THR A 15 26.20 11.03 12.76
CA THR A 15 26.38 12.16 13.68
C THR A 15 25.42 12.17 14.87
N ILE A 16 24.48 11.21 14.93
CA ILE A 16 23.42 11.15 15.95
C ILE A 16 23.98 10.80 17.34
N THR A 17 25.01 9.96 17.41
CA THR A 17 25.65 9.51 18.65
C THR A 17 27.07 8.99 18.35
N SER A 18 27.93 8.87 19.37
CA SER A 18 29.26 8.28 19.19
C SER A 18 29.18 6.75 19.01
N GLU A 19 30.07 6.20 18.19
CA GLU A 19 30.17 4.76 17.94
C GLU A 19 30.44 3.97 19.23
N ASP A 20 31.24 4.52 20.14
CA ASP A 20 31.51 3.91 21.46
C ASP A 20 30.24 3.78 22.30
N THR A 21 29.38 4.81 22.27
CA THR A 21 28.10 4.79 23.00
C THR A 21 27.16 3.75 22.41
N VAL A 22 27.09 3.66 21.07
CA VAL A 22 26.28 2.65 20.36
C VAL A 22 26.77 1.24 20.70
N SER A 23 28.08 1.01 20.62
CA SER A 23 28.71 -0.27 20.95
C SER A 23 28.41 -0.71 22.38
N ALA A 24 28.56 0.21 23.35
CA ALA A 24 28.26 -0.06 24.76
C ALA A 24 26.77 -0.41 25.00
N ILE A 25 25.86 0.33 24.37
CA ILE A 25 24.41 0.08 24.46
C ILE A 25 24.06 -1.27 23.82
N LEU A 26 24.57 -1.55 22.62
CA LEU A 26 24.32 -2.82 21.93
C LEU A 26 24.85 -4.00 22.73
N MET A 27 26.06 -3.91 23.29
CA MET A 27 26.60 -4.95 24.16
C MET A 27 25.70 -5.21 25.38
N ASN A 28 25.16 -4.16 25.98
CA ASN A 28 24.25 -4.29 27.13
C ASN A 28 22.91 -4.94 26.74
N ILE A 29 22.32 -4.52 25.61
CA ILE A 29 21.09 -5.13 25.07
C ILE A 29 21.33 -6.60 24.74
N THR A 30 22.42 -6.91 24.03
CA THR A 30 22.80 -8.28 23.66
C THR A 30 22.97 -9.17 24.89
N ARG A 31 23.64 -8.67 25.94
CA ARG A 31 23.80 -9.42 27.20
C ARG A 31 22.45 -9.71 27.87
N LYS A 32 21.52 -8.75 27.89
CA LYS A 32 20.17 -8.94 28.44
C LYS A 32 19.35 -9.93 27.61
N CYS A 33 19.41 -9.86 26.29
CA CYS A 33 18.68 -10.76 25.41
C CYS A 33 19.19 -12.21 25.50
N ARG A 34 20.45 -12.41 25.87
CA ARG A 34 21.09 -13.72 25.93
C ARG A 34 21.21 -14.31 27.35
N SER A 35 20.72 -13.62 28.39
CA SER A 35 20.92 -14.03 29.79
C SER A 35 20.24 -15.34 30.20
N GLY A 36 19.32 -15.86 29.39
CA GLY A 36 18.59 -17.12 29.62
C GLY A 36 19.05 -18.29 28.76
N LEU A 37 20.12 -18.14 27.98
CA LEU A 37 20.63 -19.19 27.10
C LEU A 37 21.60 -20.12 27.82
N SER A 38 21.73 -21.35 27.32
CA SER A 38 22.74 -22.29 27.82
C SER A 38 24.16 -21.86 27.46
N SER A 39 25.15 -22.37 28.20
CA SER A 39 26.56 -22.03 27.97
C SER A 39 27.02 -22.37 26.54
N ASP A 40 26.56 -23.48 25.97
CA ASP A 40 26.95 -23.91 24.63
C ASP A 40 26.35 -23.01 23.54
N GLU A 41 25.11 -22.55 23.72
CA GLU A 41 24.45 -21.60 22.82
C GLU A 41 25.13 -20.21 22.87
N LEU A 42 25.52 -19.77 24.06
CA LEU A 42 26.28 -18.52 24.23
C LEU A 42 27.62 -18.57 23.50
N LEU A 43 28.39 -19.65 23.67
CA LEU A 43 29.67 -19.85 23.00
C LEU A 43 29.54 -19.92 21.47
N ALA A 44 28.47 -20.54 20.97
CA ALA A 44 28.20 -20.58 19.54
C ALA A 44 27.91 -19.18 18.96
N LEU A 45 27.16 -18.36 19.71
CA LEU A 45 26.84 -16.99 19.32
C LEU A 45 28.05 -16.06 19.40
N GLU A 46 28.87 -16.13 20.45
CA GLU A 46 30.10 -15.34 20.56
C GLU A 46 31.09 -15.65 19.43
N ASN A 47 31.21 -16.93 19.04
CA ASN A 47 32.02 -17.31 17.90
C ASN A 47 31.51 -16.73 16.57
N ARG A 48 30.19 -16.58 16.41
CA ARG A 48 29.59 -15.93 15.24
C ARG A 48 29.81 -14.43 15.24
N ASP A 49 29.56 -13.77 16.37
CA ASP A 49 29.78 -12.33 16.52
C ASP A 49 31.25 -11.97 16.24
N ARG A 50 32.19 -12.81 16.71
CA ARG A 50 33.61 -12.65 16.41
C ARG A 50 33.90 -12.77 14.91
N LYS A 51 33.37 -13.79 14.22
CA LYS A 51 33.54 -13.94 12.77
C LYS A 51 32.98 -12.75 12.00
N GLU A 52 31.80 -12.27 12.37
CA GLU A 52 31.19 -11.08 11.77
C GLU A 52 32.08 -9.84 11.97
N SER A 53 32.62 -9.64 13.18
CA SER A 53 33.54 -8.53 13.46
C SER A 53 34.84 -8.60 12.64
N GLU A 54 35.36 -9.82 12.42
CA GLU A 54 36.54 -10.06 11.58
C GLU A 54 36.23 -9.79 10.09
N GLU A 55 35.02 -10.10 9.61
CA GLU A 55 34.61 -9.83 8.23
C GLU A 55 34.38 -8.33 8.00
N LEU A 56 33.73 -7.64 8.95
CA LEU A 56 33.51 -6.19 8.90
C LEU A 56 34.83 -5.41 8.92
N SER A 57 35.83 -5.86 9.69
CA SER A 57 37.14 -5.22 9.71
C SER A 57 37.94 -5.49 8.41
N LYS A 58 37.87 -6.70 7.84
CA LYS A 58 38.51 -7.04 6.54
C LYS A 58 37.89 -6.29 5.37
N ALA A 59 36.58 -6.08 5.37
CA ALA A 59 35.86 -5.34 4.32
C ALA A 59 36.30 -3.87 4.20
N THR A 60 36.95 -3.33 5.24
CA THR A 60 37.50 -1.96 5.24
C THR A 60 38.81 -1.84 4.43
N TYR A 61 39.54 -2.95 4.22
CA TYR A 61 40.89 -2.96 3.62
C TYR A 61 41.00 -3.66 2.25
N LEU A 62 39.92 -4.25 1.73
CA LEU A 62 39.97 -4.95 0.45
C LEU A 62 39.97 -3.97 -0.74
N GLU A 63 41.11 -3.85 -1.41
CA GLU A 63 41.16 -3.47 -2.82
C GLU A 63 40.23 -4.40 -3.60
N VAL A 64 39.12 -3.85 -4.07
CA VAL A 64 38.09 -4.59 -4.80
C VAL A 64 38.71 -5.04 -6.13
N ASN A 65 38.99 -6.34 -6.26
CA ASN A 65 39.24 -6.98 -7.55
C ASN A 65 38.00 -6.77 -8.44
N ASN A 66 38.07 -5.78 -9.34
CA ASN A 66 36.99 -5.38 -10.23
C ASN A 66 36.68 -6.42 -11.35
N SER A 67 37.29 -7.62 -11.32
CA SER A 67 37.08 -8.66 -12.33
C SER A 67 35.90 -9.59 -12.06
N ILE A 68 35.34 -9.56 -10.84
CA ILE A 68 34.20 -10.40 -10.47
C ILE A 68 32.92 -9.58 -10.64
N SER A 69 32.30 -9.70 -11.82
CA SER A 69 30.91 -9.31 -12.01
C SER A 69 30.06 -10.28 -11.19
N LEU A 70 29.61 -9.84 -10.02
CA LEU A 70 28.68 -10.64 -9.23
C LEU A 70 27.36 -10.72 -9.99
N PRO A 71 26.74 -11.90 -10.06
CA PRO A 71 25.42 -12.03 -10.68
C PRO A 71 24.45 -11.08 -9.96
N GLY A 72 23.64 -10.37 -10.75
CA GLY A 72 22.54 -9.58 -10.21
C GLY A 72 21.64 -10.43 -9.30
N ARG A 73 20.89 -9.76 -8.42
CA ARG A 73 20.00 -10.37 -7.43
C ARG A 73 19.19 -11.54 -8.03
N GLN A 74 19.44 -12.77 -7.59
CA GLN A 74 18.75 -13.98 -8.10
C GLN A 74 17.51 -14.38 -7.29
N SER A 75 17.07 -13.57 -6.33
CA SER A 75 15.92 -13.88 -5.49
C SER A 75 14.60 -13.65 -6.23
N GLY A 76 13.78 -14.70 -6.37
CA GLY A 76 12.45 -14.65 -6.99
C GLY A 76 12.26 -15.70 -8.10
N SER A 77 11.00 -16.02 -8.43
CA SER A 77 10.70 -16.94 -9.54
C SER A 77 11.22 -16.38 -10.87
N ALA A 78 11.45 -17.25 -11.86
CA ALA A 78 11.93 -16.80 -13.17
C ALA A 78 10.97 -15.80 -13.83
N GLU A 79 9.66 -15.98 -13.65
CA GLU A 79 8.62 -15.04 -14.09
C GLU A 79 8.76 -13.68 -13.39
N TRP A 80 9.07 -13.69 -12.09
CA TRP A 80 9.28 -12.49 -11.28
C TRP A 80 10.50 -11.68 -11.73
N ARG A 81 11.57 -12.39 -12.10
CA ARG A 81 12.82 -11.81 -12.61
C ARG A 81 12.66 -11.33 -14.06
N ALA A 82 11.95 -12.08 -14.89
CA ALA A 82 11.59 -11.70 -16.26
C ALA A 82 10.72 -10.43 -16.28
N ALA A 83 9.70 -10.36 -15.41
CA ALA A 83 8.84 -9.20 -15.27
C ALA A 83 9.60 -7.94 -14.82
N ARG A 84 10.79 -8.10 -14.21
CA ARG A 84 11.68 -7.01 -13.77
C ARG A 84 12.82 -6.73 -14.76
N SER A 85 12.82 -7.40 -15.91
CA SER A 85 13.87 -7.29 -16.93
C SER A 85 15.27 -7.59 -16.37
N GLU A 86 15.35 -8.43 -15.33
CA GLU A 86 16.60 -8.84 -14.69
C GLU A 86 17.31 -9.97 -15.47
N LEU A 87 16.59 -10.60 -16.41
CA LEU A 87 17.15 -11.54 -17.37
C LEU A 87 17.79 -10.74 -18.51
N GLY A 88 18.98 -10.21 -18.22
CA GLY A 88 19.70 -9.21 -19.02
C GLY A 88 19.44 -9.26 -20.51
N GLN A 89 18.89 -8.17 -21.04
CA GLN A 89 18.88 -7.92 -22.46
C GLN A 89 20.20 -7.22 -22.80
N ALA A 90 21.06 -7.91 -23.53
CA ALA A 90 22.19 -7.28 -24.21
C ALA A 90 21.58 -6.38 -25.28
N ASP A 91 21.51 -5.07 -25.00
CA ASP A 91 21.85 -4.01 -25.96
C ASP A 91 21.50 -2.63 -25.39
N SER A 92 22.48 -1.73 -25.51
CA SER A 92 22.38 -0.27 -25.41
C SER A 92 22.14 0.34 -24.01
N LEU A 93 23.14 1.08 -23.53
CA LEU A 93 23.06 2.10 -22.47
C LEU A 93 22.23 3.33 -22.89
N SER A 94 21.15 3.13 -23.65
CA SER A 94 20.15 4.15 -23.89
C SER A 94 19.23 4.16 -22.68
N CYS A 95 19.50 5.07 -21.73
CA CYS A 95 18.62 5.49 -20.63
C CYS A 95 17.46 4.51 -20.38
N SER A 96 17.70 3.46 -19.60
CA SER A 96 16.68 2.47 -19.24
C SER A 96 15.64 3.15 -18.35
N SER A 97 14.71 3.85 -19.00
CA SER A 97 13.48 4.31 -18.35
C SER A 97 12.72 3.05 -17.96
N CYS A 98 12.88 2.64 -16.70
CA CYS A 98 12.09 1.54 -16.15
C CYS A 98 10.60 1.88 -16.36
N PRO A 99 9.80 0.97 -16.93
CA PRO A 99 8.40 1.24 -17.17
C PRO A 99 7.71 1.62 -15.85
N ILE A 100 6.99 2.74 -15.87
CA ILE A 100 6.24 3.23 -14.73
C ILE A 100 5.19 2.17 -14.35
N ARG A 101 5.37 1.54 -13.19
CA ARG A 101 4.38 0.58 -12.67
C ARG A 101 3.26 1.35 -11.98
N ARG A 102 2.05 1.24 -12.54
CA ARG A 102 0.85 1.68 -11.84
C ARG A 102 0.40 0.55 -10.91
N CYS A 103 0.88 0.57 -9.67
CA CYS A 103 0.37 -0.32 -8.63
C CYS A 103 -1.00 0.21 -8.20
N VAL A 104 -2.08 -0.40 -8.70
CA VAL A 104 -3.45 -0.07 -8.27
C VAL A 104 -4.01 -1.26 -7.51
N ASP A 105 -4.49 -1.02 -6.29
CA ASP A 105 -5.25 -2.03 -5.57
C ASP A 105 -6.55 -2.32 -6.32
N ALA A 106 -6.74 -3.58 -6.71
CA ALA A 106 -7.89 -3.99 -7.50
C ALA A 106 -9.22 -3.73 -6.77
N HIS A 107 -9.24 -3.86 -5.44
CA HIS A 107 -10.43 -3.60 -4.62
C HIS A 107 -10.76 -2.09 -4.57
N VAL A 108 -9.75 -1.23 -4.41
CA VAL A 108 -9.90 0.24 -4.43
C VAL A 108 -10.42 0.72 -5.79
N SER A 109 -9.89 0.15 -6.89
CA SER A 109 -10.34 0.47 -8.25
C SER A 109 -11.83 0.18 -8.42
N LYS A 110 -12.28 -1.02 -8.04
CA LYS A 110 -13.69 -1.42 -8.14
C LYS A 110 -14.62 -0.50 -7.35
N ILE A 111 -14.19 -0.04 -6.17
CA ILE A 111 -14.96 0.92 -5.35
C ILE A 111 -15.10 2.25 -6.09
N HIS A 112 -13.99 2.82 -6.58
CA HIS A 112 -14.03 4.09 -7.30
C HIS A 112 -14.80 4.00 -8.62
N ASP A 113 -14.68 2.89 -9.35
CA ASP A 113 -15.43 2.65 -10.57
C ASP A 113 -16.94 2.60 -10.29
N ALA A 114 -17.34 1.92 -9.22
CA ALA A 114 -18.73 1.85 -8.80
C ALA A 114 -19.27 3.23 -8.36
N LEU A 115 -18.50 3.99 -7.57
CA LEU A 115 -18.89 5.35 -7.17
C LEU A 115 -18.92 6.31 -8.37
N SER A 116 -18.00 6.17 -9.31
CA SER A 116 -18.00 6.93 -10.57
C SER A 116 -19.25 6.65 -11.40
N ALA A 117 -19.69 5.40 -11.47
CA ALA A 117 -20.93 5.03 -12.13
C ALA A 117 -22.18 5.63 -11.44
N ILE A 118 -22.17 5.73 -10.11
CA ILE A 118 -23.23 6.40 -9.33
C ILE A 118 -23.27 7.91 -9.64
N LEU A 119 -22.12 8.57 -9.59
CA LEU A 119 -22.01 10.00 -9.88
C LEU A 119 -22.39 10.32 -11.32
N SER A 120 -21.97 9.48 -12.27
CA SER A 120 -22.34 9.61 -13.68
C SER A 120 -23.85 9.49 -13.87
N HIS A 121 -24.51 8.56 -13.17
CA HIS A 121 -25.97 8.43 -13.19
C HIS A 121 -26.67 9.70 -12.68
N PHE A 122 -26.13 10.37 -11.66
CA PHE A 122 -26.69 11.64 -11.18
C PHE A 122 -26.56 12.75 -12.22
N CYS A 123 -25.40 12.85 -12.87
CA CYS A 123 -25.16 13.80 -13.95
C CYS A 123 -26.05 13.53 -15.17
N ASP A 124 -26.21 12.26 -15.57
CA ASP A 124 -27.00 11.87 -16.75
C ASP A 124 -28.48 12.15 -16.58
N ASN A 125 -29.00 11.99 -15.35
CA ASN A 125 -30.42 12.23 -15.04
C ASN A 125 -30.70 13.64 -14.50
N ASN A 126 -29.71 14.54 -14.50
CA ASN A 126 -29.82 15.90 -13.96
C ASN A 126 -30.45 15.95 -12.54
N ILE A 127 -30.02 15.05 -11.65
CA ILE A 127 -30.56 14.98 -10.29
C ILE A 127 -30.13 16.24 -9.51
N PRO A 128 -31.04 16.91 -8.78
CA PRO A 128 -30.69 18.09 -7.99
C PRO A 128 -29.70 17.75 -6.88
N ASN A 129 -28.78 18.68 -6.59
CA ASN A 129 -27.69 18.48 -5.64
C ASN A 129 -28.18 18.10 -4.24
N GLU A 130 -29.31 18.65 -3.79
CA GLU A 130 -29.92 18.35 -2.49
C GLU A 130 -30.28 16.86 -2.40
N ARG A 131 -30.82 16.31 -3.48
CA ARG A 131 -31.19 14.89 -3.57
C ARG A 131 -29.94 14.00 -3.67
N ILE A 132 -28.90 14.44 -4.38
CA ILE A 132 -27.61 13.73 -4.43
C ILE A 132 -27.01 13.63 -3.02
N ILE A 133 -26.96 14.74 -2.28
CA ILE A 133 -26.46 14.77 -0.91
C ILE A 133 -27.26 13.81 -0.02
N GLU A 134 -28.59 13.80 -0.14
CA GLU A 134 -29.44 12.88 0.62
C GLU A 134 -29.12 11.40 0.34
N VAL A 135 -28.91 11.03 -0.93
CA VAL A 135 -28.55 9.67 -1.32
C VAL A 135 -27.19 9.29 -0.76
N ILE A 136 -26.18 10.16 -0.91
CA ILE A 136 -24.81 9.91 -0.43
C ILE A 136 -24.78 9.83 1.11
N VAL A 137 -25.54 10.66 1.83
CA VAL A 137 -25.69 10.58 3.29
C VAL A 137 -26.32 9.27 3.73
N THR A 138 -27.34 8.80 3.01
CA THR A 138 -27.99 7.52 3.35
C THR A 138 -27.04 6.35 3.12
N LEU A 139 -26.31 6.34 1.99
CA LEU A 139 -25.29 5.34 1.69
C LEU A 139 -24.17 5.32 2.75
N ARG A 140 -23.69 6.50 3.15
CA ARG A 140 -22.71 6.67 4.24
C ARG A 140 -23.22 6.06 5.54
N SER A 141 -24.47 6.36 5.92
CA SER A 141 -25.07 5.85 7.16
C SER A 141 -25.18 4.32 7.15
N LEU A 142 -25.57 3.74 6.01
CA LEU A 142 -25.62 2.28 5.82
C LEU A 142 -24.24 1.65 6.00
N MET A 143 -23.22 2.19 5.32
CA MET A 143 -21.84 1.69 5.44
C MET A 143 -21.28 1.83 6.86
N GLN A 144 -21.62 2.91 7.56
CA GLN A 144 -21.21 3.13 8.95
C GLN A 144 -21.88 2.11 9.89
N ASN A 145 -23.18 1.87 9.73
CA ASN A 145 -23.89 0.84 10.50
C ASN A 145 -23.31 -0.57 10.25
N LEU A 146 -22.89 -0.86 9.01
CA LEU A 146 -22.21 -2.12 8.67
C LEU A 146 -20.81 -2.21 9.28
N LYS A 147 -20.11 -1.07 9.41
CA LYS A 147 -18.80 -0.99 10.04
C LYS A 147 -18.90 -1.30 11.53
N ASP A 148 -19.93 -0.78 12.19
CA ASP A 148 -20.19 -0.92 13.63
C ASP A 148 -20.85 -2.26 14.01
N ALA A 149 -21.48 -2.95 13.04
CA ALA A 149 -22.03 -4.28 13.24
C ALA A 149 -20.94 -5.34 13.54
N ASN A 150 -21.35 -6.44 14.19
CA ASN A 150 -20.45 -7.53 14.53
C ASN A 150 -19.76 -8.09 13.27
N PHE A 151 -18.43 -8.15 13.29
CA PHE A 151 -17.60 -8.65 12.19
C PHE A 151 -18.07 -9.99 11.60
N LYS A 152 -18.48 -10.95 12.45
CA LYS A 152 -18.85 -12.30 12.01
C LYS A 152 -20.24 -12.38 11.36
N SER A 153 -21.08 -11.39 11.61
CA SER A 153 -22.48 -11.37 11.19
C SER A 153 -22.90 -9.95 10.79
N ARG A 154 -22.09 -9.27 9.98
CA ARG A 154 -22.38 -7.91 9.51
C ARG A 154 -23.63 -7.95 8.65
N ARG A 155 -24.73 -7.44 9.21
CA ARG A 155 -26.02 -7.28 8.56
C ARG A 155 -26.65 -5.99 9.07
N VAL A 156 -27.23 -5.22 8.16
CA VAL A 156 -28.00 -4.02 8.48
C VAL A 156 -29.36 -4.12 7.81
N ALA A 157 -30.42 -3.94 8.59
CA ALA A 157 -31.77 -3.84 8.07
C ALA A 157 -31.95 -2.52 7.31
N LEU A 158 -32.60 -2.58 6.15
CA LEU A 158 -32.88 -1.40 5.32
C LEU A 158 -34.22 -0.80 5.72
N ASP A 159 -34.21 0.48 6.05
CA ASP A 159 -35.43 1.26 6.17
C ASP A 159 -36.05 1.51 4.78
N GLN A 160 -37.31 1.97 4.77
CA GLN A 160 -38.05 2.24 3.52
C GLN A 160 -37.34 3.26 2.62
N LYS A 161 -36.64 4.23 3.23
CA LYS A 161 -35.86 5.24 2.51
C LYS A 161 -34.63 4.63 1.82
N SER A 162 -33.89 3.75 2.48
CA SER A 162 -32.75 3.06 1.89
C SER A 162 -33.18 2.12 0.76
N GLN A 163 -34.32 1.45 0.90
CA GLN A 163 -34.87 0.59 -0.15
C GLN A 163 -35.16 1.37 -1.44
N GLN A 164 -35.81 2.54 -1.34
CA GLN A 164 -36.05 3.43 -2.48
C GLN A 164 -34.76 3.87 -3.19
N ILE A 165 -33.66 4.03 -2.46
CA ILE A 165 -32.37 4.38 -3.05
C ILE A 165 -31.84 3.25 -3.94
N PHE A 166 -31.98 1.99 -3.50
CA PHE A 166 -31.56 0.84 -4.31
C PHE A 166 -32.40 0.68 -5.57
N GLU A 167 -33.69 1.05 -5.53
CA GLU A 167 -34.56 1.06 -6.71
C GLU A 167 -34.17 2.16 -7.71
N ILE A 168 -33.82 3.36 -7.21
CA ILE A 168 -33.44 4.51 -8.05
C ILE A 168 -32.01 4.37 -8.60
N LEU A 169 -31.16 3.59 -7.93
CA LEU A 169 -29.73 3.51 -8.23
C LEU A 169 -29.29 2.05 -8.47
N PRO A 170 -29.49 1.51 -9.69
CA PRO A 170 -29.00 0.17 -10.05
C PRO A 170 -27.48 0.02 -9.85
N SER A 171 -26.73 1.11 -9.98
CA SER A 171 -25.29 1.16 -9.73
C SER A 171 -24.91 0.93 -8.25
N ALA A 172 -25.84 1.04 -7.31
CA ALA A 172 -25.61 0.77 -5.89
C ALA A 172 -25.25 -0.70 -5.63
N GLU A 173 -25.80 -1.64 -6.40
CA GLU A 173 -25.46 -3.06 -6.30
C GLU A 173 -24.01 -3.33 -6.70
N ARG A 174 -23.49 -2.61 -7.71
CA ARG A 174 -22.07 -2.69 -8.09
C ARG A 174 -21.17 -2.23 -6.96
N LEU A 175 -21.58 -1.17 -6.25
CA LEU A 175 -20.84 -0.68 -5.09
C LEU A 175 -20.85 -1.70 -3.96
N LEU A 176 -22.01 -2.28 -3.63
CA LEU A 176 -22.11 -3.34 -2.62
C LEU A 176 -21.23 -4.54 -3.00
N SER A 177 -21.27 -4.97 -4.25
CA SER A 177 -20.43 -6.07 -4.75
C SER A 177 -18.95 -5.76 -4.65
N ALA A 178 -18.53 -4.51 -4.92
CA ALA A 178 -17.15 -4.06 -4.80
C ALA A 178 -16.61 -4.14 -3.35
N ILE A 179 -17.50 -4.07 -2.36
CA ILE A 179 -17.17 -4.23 -0.93
C ILE A 179 -17.57 -5.60 -0.35
N SER A 180 -17.86 -6.59 -1.21
CA SER A 180 -18.31 -7.94 -0.82
C SER A 180 -19.57 -7.95 0.05
N LEU A 181 -20.53 -7.09 -0.29
CA LEU A 181 -21.86 -7.04 0.30
C LEU A 181 -22.92 -7.37 -0.75
N LYS A 182 -24.06 -7.85 -0.28
CA LYS A 182 -25.22 -8.17 -1.08
C LYS A 182 -26.47 -7.58 -0.44
N ALA A 183 -27.33 -6.96 -1.26
CA ALA A 183 -28.66 -6.55 -0.85
C ALA A 183 -29.64 -7.73 -0.98
N GLU A 184 -30.30 -8.08 0.11
CA GLU A 184 -31.40 -9.04 0.18
C GLU A 184 -32.72 -8.23 0.19
N LEU A 185 -33.15 -7.74 -0.97
CA LEU A 185 -34.34 -6.89 -1.11
C LEU A 185 -35.67 -7.70 -1.19
N HIS A 186 -35.61 -8.96 -1.63
CA HIS A 186 -36.80 -9.77 -1.94
C HIS A 186 -37.03 -10.97 -0.99
N THR A 187 -36.37 -11.00 0.18
CA THR A 187 -36.59 -12.05 1.16
C THR A 187 -37.82 -11.76 2.02
N VAL A 188 -38.61 -12.78 2.36
CA VAL A 188 -39.80 -12.72 3.25
C VAL A 188 -39.46 -12.13 4.63
N ARG A 189 -38.19 -12.20 5.01
CA ARG A 189 -37.61 -11.60 6.21
C ARG A 189 -37.00 -10.26 5.82
N ASP A 190 -37.38 -9.22 6.55
CA ASP A 190 -36.98 -7.80 6.45
C ASP A 190 -35.80 -7.48 5.50
N PRO A 191 -35.98 -6.56 4.53
CA PRO A 191 -34.93 -6.19 3.57
C PRO A 191 -33.65 -5.79 4.28
N SER A 192 -32.52 -6.34 3.87
CA SER A 192 -31.25 -6.10 4.57
C SER A 192 -30.05 -6.18 3.64
N VAL A 193 -28.94 -5.58 4.05
CA VAL A 193 -27.63 -5.73 3.40
C VAL A 193 -26.75 -6.57 4.29
N ALA A 194 -26.15 -7.62 3.72
CA ALA A 194 -25.31 -8.57 4.43
C ALA A 194 -24.03 -8.87 3.64
N THR A 195 -23.04 -9.45 4.33
CA THR A 195 -21.78 -9.88 3.72
C THR A 195 -21.95 -11.04 2.77
N ASP A 196 -21.36 -10.92 1.57
CA ASP A 196 -21.33 -11.95 0.52
C ASP A 196 -20.13 -12.90 0.71
N GLY A 197 -20.12 -13.60 1.85
CA GLY A 197 -19.16 -14.66 2.17
C GLY A 197 -17.72 -14.23 2.51
N ASN A 198 -17.18 -13.16 1.91
CA ASN A 198 -15.80 -12.72 2.15
C ASN A 198 -15.70 -11.59 3.19
N LEU A 199 -15.71 -11.98 4.47
CA LEU A 199 -15.62 -11.07 5.61
C LEU A 199 -14.30 -10.27 5.66
N ILE A 200 -13.20 -10.89 5.21
CA ILE A 200 -11.88 -10.27 5.17
C ILE A 200 -11.88 -9.13 4.15
N HIS A 201 -12.33 -9.42 2.93
CA HIS A 201 -12.43 -8.43 1.88
C HIS A 201 -13.37 -7.29 2.26
N THR A 202 -14.53 -7.60 2.85
CA THR A 202 -15.46 -6.57 3.36
C THR A 202 -14.77 -5.66 4.37
N SER A 203 -13.97 -6.22 5.29
CA SER A 203 -13.33 -5.44 6.35
C SER A 203 -12.18 -4.57 5.86
N LEU A 204 -11.57 -4.91 4.71
CA LEU A 204 -10.59 -4.07 4.03
C LEU A 204 -11.26 -3.00 3.15
N ALA A 205 -12.30 -3.38 2.42
CA ALA A 205 -12.95 -2.55 1.41
C ALA A 205 -13.92 -1.52 2.00
N LEU A 206 -14.62 -1.85 3.09
CA LEU A 206 -15.62 -0.98 3.71
C LEU A 206 -15.04 0.35 4.25
N PRO A 207 -13.90 0.37 4.96
CA PRO A 207 -13.26 1.64 5.36
C PRO A 207 -12.86 2.52 4.18
N VAL A 208 -12.38 1.91 3.08
CA VAL A 208 -11.99 2.64 1.86
C VAL A 208 -13.22 3.26 1.20
N ALA A 209 -14.32 2.51 1.09
CA ALA A 209 -15.56 3.02 0.53
C ALA A 209 -16.16 4.16 1.38
N LEU A 210 -16.10 4.06 2.71
CA LEU A 210 -16.51 5.14 3.62
C LEU A 210 -15.71 6.42 3.41
N ASP A 211 -14.39 6.33 3.33
CA ASP A 211 -13.51 7.49 3.11
C ASP A 211 -13.78 8.16 1.76
N ALA A 212 -13.99 7.36 0.70
CA ALA A 212 -14.35 7.88 -0.62
C ALA A 212 -15.73 8.56 -0.63
N VAL A 213 -16.71 8.02 0.10
CA VAL A 213 -18.04 8.62 0.26
C VAL A 213 -17.98 9.93 1.06
N ASP A 214 -17.17 9.98 2.12
CA ASP A 214 -16.92 11.20 2.90
C ASP A 214 -16.26 12.29 2.05
N GLU A 215 -15.32 11.92 1.18
CA GLU A 215 -14.70 12.84 0.22
C GLU A 215 -15.72 13.42 -0.77
N ILE A 216 -16.58 12.57 -1.38
CA ILE A 216 -17.67 13.04 -2.25
C ILE A 216 -18.55 14.03 -1.49
N LEU A 217 -18.99 13.65 -0.29
CA LEU A 217 -19.91 14.46 0.49
C LEU A 217 -19.30 15.82 0.86
N SER A 218 -18.01 15.85 1.20
CA SER A 218 -17.26 17.08 1.46
C SER A 218 -17.20 17.98 0.21
N ASN A 219 -16.97 17.40 -0.96
CA ASN A 219 -16.90 18.12 -2.22
C ASN A 219 -18.24 18.77 -2.58
N TYR A 220 -19.35 18.03 -2.49
CA TYR A 220 -20.69 18.57 -2.73
C TYR A 220 -21.05 19.70 -1.76
N LYS A 221 -20.69 19.56 -0.48
CA LYS A 221 -20.89 20.64 0.53
C LYS A 221 -20.05 21.89 0.23
N SER A 222 -18.90 21.72 -0.41
CA SER A 222 -17.98 22.79 -0.79
C SER A 222 -18.28 23.40 -2.16
N GLY A 223 -19.37 22.97 -2.83
CA GLY A 223 -19.73 23.42 -4.17
C GLY A 223 -18.86 22.85 -5.30
N ILE A 224 -18.06 21.82 -5.02
CA ILE A 224 -17.25 21.10 -6.00
C ILE A 224 -18.09 19.94 -6.53
N PHE A 225 -18.61 20.10 -7.74
CA PHE A 225 -19.49 19.11 -8.37
C PHE A 225 -18.72 18.26 -9.38
N TYR A 226 -19.03 16.97 -9.39
CA TYR A 226 -18.47 16.05 -10.38
C TYR A 226 -19.20 16.25 -11.70
N THR A 227 -18.46 16.47 -12.79
CA THR A 227 -19.06 16.59 -14.14
C THR A 227 -18.87 15.29 -14.92
N LYS A 228 -19.59 15.19 -16.05
CA LYS A 228 -19.53 14.05 -16.96
C LYS A 228 -18.07 13.74 -17.33
N GLY A 229 -17.60 12.52 -17.03
CA GLY A 229 -16.23 12.08 -17.32
C GLY A 229 -15.19 12.37 -16.21
N HIS A 230 -15.57 12.93 -15.07
CA HIS A 230 -14.66 13.00 -13.92
C HIS A 230 -14.42 11.60 -13.35
N GLN A 231 -13.25 11.03 -13.62
CA GLN A 231 -12.70 9.95 -12.83
C GLN A 231 -12.42 10.49 -11.42
N PHE A 232 -12.72 9.68 -10.39
CA PHE A 232 -12.37 10.01 -9.02
C PHE A 232 -10.91 10.51 -8.93
N PRO A 233 -10.63 11.63 -8.25
CA PRO A 233 -9.27 12.17 -8.16
C PRO A 233 -8.28 11.16 -7.56
N ARG A 234 -8.80 10.18 -6.81
CA ARG A 234 -8.07 9.08 -6.17
C ARG A 234 -7.96 7.79 -6.96
N GLY A 235 -8.46 7.70 -8.21
CA GLY A 235 -8.17 6.56 -9.09
C GLY A 235 -6.67 6.31 -9.30
N ASN A 236 -5.84 7.33 -8.98
CA ASN A 236 -4.38 7.28 -8.98
C ASN A 236 -3.75 7.37 -7.57
N ARG A 237 -4.50 7.34 -6.46
CA ARG A 237 -3.97 7.55 -5.10
C ARG A 237 -4.82 6.91 -4.01
N LEU A 238 -4.39 5.72 -3.58
CA LEU A 238 -4.19 5.27 -2.19
C LEU A 238 -3.39 3.96 -2.35
N CYS A 239 -2.12 3.94 -1.90
CA CYS A 239 -1.04 3.00 -2.28
C CYS A 239 -0.42 3.15 -3.69
N SER A 240 -0.87 4.11 -4.50
CA SER A 240 -0.19 4.48 -5.74
C SER A 240 0.63 5.75 -5.53
N GLY A 241 1.70 5.64 -4.74
CA GLY A 241 2.86 6.45 -5.11
C GLY A 241 3.24 5.99 -6.51
N SER A 242 3.27 6.90 -7.49
CA SER A 242 4.19 6.72 -8.61
C SER A 242 5.59 6.84 -8.00
N VAL A 243 6.05 5.77 -7.36
CA VAL A 243 7.44 5.69 -6.94
C VAL A 243 8.18 5.49 -8.25
N LEU A 244 9.06 6.44 -8.58
CA LEU A 244 10.21 6.17 -9.42
C LEU A 244 11.06 5.14 -8.67
N ALA A 245 10.61 3.89 -8.65
CA ALA A 245 11.44 2.79 -8.22
C ALA A 245 12.27 2.41 -9.45
N SER A 246 13.17 3.32 -9.87
CA SER A 246 14.40 2.78 -10.43
C SER A 246 15.01 1.97 -9.29
N SER A 247 15.43 0.75 -9.56
CA SER A 247 16.23 -0.06 -8.64
C SER A 247 17.58 0.60 -8.29
N GLU A 248 17.78 1.84 -8.71
CA GLU A 248 18.91 2.71 -8.49
C GLU A 248 18.42 4.13 -8.74
N GLN A 249 17.62 4.68 -7.83
CA GLN A 249 17.61 6.13 -7.70
C GLN A 249 18.89 6.43 -6.93
N LEU A 250 19.97 6.70 -7.66
CA LEU A 250 21.13 7.35 -7.06
C LEU A 250 20.57 8.53 -6.26
N PRO A 251 20.89 8.63 -4.95
CA PRO A 251 20.41 9.73 -4.14
C PRO A 251 20.73 11.04 -4.87
N ILE A 252 19.69 11.78 -5.26
CA ILE A 252 19.86 13.08 -5.89
C ILE A 252 20.59 13.96 -4.88
N GLY A 253 21.81 14.40 -5.24
CA GLY A 253 22.72 15.13 -4.34
C GLY A 253 24.10 14.50 -4.19
N ILE A 254 24.38 13.32 -4.74
CA ILE A 254 25.76 12.82 -4.86
C ILE A 254 26.40 13.49 -6.08
N VAL A 255 27.07 14.62 -5.86
CA VAL A 255 28.10 15.11 -6.77
C VAL A 255 29.28 14.16 -6.65
N CYS A 256 29.44 13.25 -7.61
CA CYS A 256 30.72 12.59 -7.79
C CYS A 256 31.70 13.63 -8.33
N VAL A 257 32.46 14.28 -7.43
CA VAL A 257 33.65 15.03 -7.86
C VAL A 257 34.70 13.98 -8.19
N ALA A 258 34.91 13.76 -9.48
CA ALA A 258 36.03 12.97 -9.97
C ALA A 258 37.29 13.85 -9.92
N ASN A 259 38.30 13.42 -9.17
CA ASN A 259 39.70 13.78 -9.39
C ASN A 259 40.47 12.49 -9.64
#